data_AF-A0A350VZL9-F1
#
_entry.id   AF-A0A350VZL9-F1
#
_cell.length_a   1.000
_cell.length_b   1.000
_cell.length_c   1.000
_cell.angle_alpha   90.00
_cell.angle_beta   90.00
_cell.angle_gamma   90.00
#
_symmetry.space_group_name_H-M   'P 1'
#
loop_
_entity.id
_entity.type
_entity.pdbx_description
1 polymer ?
#
loop_
_entity_poly.entity_id
_entity_poly.type
_entity_poly.pdbx_seq_one_letter_code
_entity_poly.pdbx_strand_id
1 'polypeptide(L)'
;SWWGMFGSATAKTRQKAMDMYISMWTQIAERFKNYSDYLIFESANEELGDRLNDQDIAKDSGTLSTNECYEITNKINQTFVDTVRATGGNNSQRFLLIAGYGTDIKTTCDDRYVMPSDSAQNKLLVSVHYYEPFSYCGSASLSSWGTIKHYEKQNELLKMMTKFTDAGYGVIFGEYAVALNGDGSVKDNTCDFINNFLDNCDLYNYCPVLWDCSSLFKRSTLSWLDTDVEALYKARSYEAQSSLDDGTIKENAKAEMAAALAAAPESLDNGTPAGAASDEAIAWLMFNSNDWNVTYSVGDEYNPSEKTEGIVAEDVKITGEGTYTVSLDFSKTGAGYANSTVFCALGISNGELLYPGYIINVVDLQINGKSYPLVAEPYTTTDDKKCTRMNIYNAWVKSVPAEARTEDGDLSAVGPCIVDNEELGNITSISLTFEYKPGK
;
A
#
# COMPACT_ATOMS: atom_id res chain seq x y z
N SER A 1 -14.12 3.48 -11.82
CA SER A 1 -15.45 3.03 -11.36
C SER A 1 -16.54 4.11 -11.55
N TRP A 2 -17.82 3.90 -11.19
CA TRP A 2 -18.84 4.99 -11.15
C TRP A 2 -18.54 6.04 -10.07
N TRP A 3 -17.75 5.67 -9.06
CA TRP A 3 -17.19 6.57 -8.05
C TRP A 3 -16.44 7.76 -8.67
N GLY A 4 -15.82 7.55 -9.83
CA GLY A 4 -15.22 8.61 -10.65
C GLY A 4 -16.18 9.75 -11.01
N MET A 5 -17.50 9.54 -10.95
CA MET A 5 -18.47 10.61 -11.17
C MET A 5 -18.42 11.72 -10.10
N PHE A 6 -17.89 11.43 -8.89
CA PHE A 6 -17.72 12.43 -7.85
C PHE A 6 -16.63 13.46 -8.20
N GLY A 7 -15.61 13.07 -8.97
CA GLY A 7 -14.55 13.97 -9.45
C GLY A 7 -14.79 14.60 -10.82
N SER A 8 -15.97 14.39 -11.43
CA SER A 8 -16.36 14.98 -12.72
C SER A 8 -16.36 16.51 -12.66
N ALA A 9 -15.87 17.19 -13.71
CA ALA A 9 -15.99 18.64 -13.88
C ALA A 9 -17.46 19.10 -13.89
N THR A 10 -18.37 18.24 -14.33
CA THR A 10 -19.80 18.53 -14.45
C THR A 10 -20.54 18.37 -13.13
N ALA A 11 -21.05 19.48 -12.57
CA ALA A 11 -21.80 19.47 -11.29
C ALA A 11 -23.02 18.53 -11.30
N LYS A 12 -23.73 18.44 -12.43
CA LYS A 12 -24.87 17.52 -12.58
C LYS A 12 -24.46 16.04 -12.47
N THR A 13 -23.27 15.69 -12.94
CA THR A 13 -22.71 14.34 -12.84
C THR A 13 -22.40 14.00 -11.39
N ARG A 14 -21.75 14.93 -10.66
CA ARG A 14 -21.48 14.79 -9.22
C ARG A 14 -22.77 14.63 -8.42
N GLN A 15 -23.80 15.43 -8.71
CA GLN A 15 -25.10 15.30 -8.03
C GLN A 15 -25.74 13.94 -8.32
N LYS A 16 -25.71 13.47 -9.58
CA LYS A 16 -26.23 12.16 -9.95
C LYS A 16 -25.52 11.02 -9.18
N ALA A 17 -24.21 11.12 -8.97
CA ALA A 17 -23.45 10.16 -8.18
C ALA A 17 -23.98 10.10 -6.73
N MET A 18 -24.21 11.26 -6.11
CA MET A 18 -24.76 11.34 -4.76
C MET A 18 -26.20 10.81 -4.68
N ASP A 19 -27.05 11.14 -5.66
CA ASP A 19 -28.43 10.65 -5.71
C ASP A 19 -28.47 9.11 -5.84
N MET A 20 -27.57 8.55 -6.66
CA MET A 20 -27.40 7.10 -6.78
C MET A 20 -26.97 6.47 -5.45
N TYR A 21 -25.97 7.05 -4.78
CA TYR A 21 -25.47 6.57 -3.50
C TYR A 21 -26.57 6.54 -2.43
N ILE A 22 -27.29 7.65 -2.25
CA ILE A 22 -28.42 7.76 -1.31
C ILE A 22 -29.52 6.74 -1.67
N SER A 23 -29.84 6.60 -2.95
CA SER A 23 -30.86 5.66 -3.41
C SER A 23 -30.50 4.20 -3.10
N MET A 24 -29.25 3.80 -3.33
CA MET A 24 -28.78 2.45 -3.00
C MET A 24 -28.82 2.21 -1.49
N TRP A 25 -28.28 3.13 -0.69
CA TRP A 25 -28.25 2.97 0.76
C TRP A 25 -29.62 3.02 1.41
N THR A 26 -30.55 3.82 0.90
CA THR A 26 -31.94 3.81 1.36
C THR A 26 -32.58 2.44 1.14
N GLN A 27 -32.40 1.85 -0.04
CA GLN A 27 -32.97 0.54 -0.37
C GLN A 27 -32.36 -0.57 0.49
N ILE A 28 -31.03 -0.57 0.67
CA ILE A 28 -30.33 -1.54 1.52
C ILE A 28 -30.77 -1.39 2.98
N ALA A 29 -30.77 -0.16 3.51
CA ALA A 29 -31.13 0.11 4.90
C ALA A 29 -32.58 -0.29 5.20
N GLU A 30 -33.55 0.04 4.34
CA GLU A 30 -34.95 -0.38 4.53
C GLU A 30 -35.11 -1.91 4.43
N ARG A 31 -34.40 -2.57 3.51
CA ARG A 31 -34.47 -4.03 3.34
C ARG A 31 -34.05 -4.80 4.59
N PHE A 32 -33.06 -4.28 5.31
CA PHE A 32 -32.42 -4.90 6.47
C PHE A 32 -32.77 -4.24 7.80
N LYS A 33 -33.68 -3.27 7.79
CA LYS A 33 -34.08 -2.43 8.94
C LYS A 33 -34.41 -3.16 10.23
N ASN A 34 -34.97 -4.36 10.13
CA ASN A 34 -35.40 -5.18 11.27
C ASN A 34 -34.40 -6.28 11.65
N TYR A 35 -33.23 -6.36 10.99
CA TYR A 35 -32.18 -7.31 11.35
C TYR A 35 -31.50 -6.86 12.66
N SER A 36 -30.99 -7.84 13.41
CA SER A 36 -30.30 -7.60 14.69
C SER A 36 -29.00 -6.80 14.52
N ASP A 37 -28.40 -6.44 15.65
CA ASP A 37 -27.16 -5.65 15.71
C ASP A 37 -25.91 -6.43 15.28
N TYR A 38 -26.03 -7.73 14.99
CA TYR A 38 -24.97 -8.52 14.36
C TYR A 38 -24.76 -8.17 12.87
N LEU A 39 -25.71 -7.47 12.25
CA LEU A 39 -25.54 -6.94 10.90
C LEU A 39 -25.04 -5.50 10.97
N ILE A 40 -23.84 -5.28 10.42
CA ILE A 40 -23.19 -3.98 10.29
C ILE A 40 -23.27 -3.55 8.82
N PHE A 41 -23.38 -2.25 8.57
CA PHE A 41 -23.27 -1.70 7.21
C PHE A 41 -21.96 -0.93 7.08
N GLU A 42 -21.24 -1.18 6.00
CA GLU A 42 -20.00 -0.47 5.65
C GLU A 42 -20.26 0.53 4.53
N SER A 43 -19.86 1.80 4.71
CA SER A 43 -20.23 2.90 3.81
C SER A 43 -19.77 2.72 2.36
N ALA A 44 -18.61 2.11 2.16
CA ALA A 44 -17.95 1.78 0.90
C ALA A 44 -16.80 0.79 1.16
N ASN A 45 -16.25 0.18 0.10
CA ASN A 45 -14.98 -0.56 0.21
C ASN A 45 -13.79 0.43 0.05
N GLU A 46 -12.88 0.20 -0.90
CA GLU A 46 -11.65 0.99 -1.12
C GLU A 46 -11.84 2.23 -2.01
N GLU A 47 -13.09 2.66 -2.23
CA GLU A 47 -13.42 3.59 -3.31
C GLU A 47 -13.38 5.07 -2.89
N LEU A 48 -13.43 5.35 -1.58
CA LEU A 48 -13.43 6.72 -1.05
C LEU A 48 -12.02 7.26 -0.94
N GLY A 49 -11.63 8.15 -1.83
CA GLY A 49 -10.30 8.76 -1.83
C GLY A 49 -9.90 9.13 -3.24
N ASP A 50 -8.70 8.74 -3.67
CA ASP A 50 -8.19 9.08 -5.00
C ASP A 50 -9.04 8.47 -6.13
N ARG A 51 -9.72 7.34 -5.88
CA ARG A 51 -10.63 6.69 -6.84
C ARG A 51 -11.90 7.48 -7.14
N LEU A 52 -12.18 8.55 -6.38
CA LEU A 52 -13.20 9.54 -6.74
C LEU A 52 -12.85 10.31 -8.02
N ASN A 53 -11.57 10.31 -8.42
CA ASN A 53 -11.05 10.89 -9.65
C ASN A 53 -10.89 9.87 -10.80
N ASP A 54 -11.32 8.61 -10.64
CA ASP A 54 -11.28 7.60 -11.70
C ASP A 54 -11.99 8.09 -12.97
N GLN A 55 -11.40 7.83 -14.14
CA GLN A 55 -11.94 8.26 -15.43
C GLN A 55 -12.60 7.12 -16.23
N ASP A 56 -12.83 5.93 -15.64
CA ASP A 56 -13.40 4.80 -16.37
C ASP A 56 -14.78 5.12 -16.97
N ILE A 57 -15.66 5.69 -16.13
CA ILE A 57 -17.05 6.01 -16.47
C ILE A 57 -17.24 7.50 -16.79
N ALA A 58 -16.70 8.39 -15.96
CA ALA A 58 -16.78 9.84 -16.18
C ALA A 58 -15.46 10.35 -16.79
N LYS A 59 -15.42 10.49 -18.12
CA LYS A 59 -14.22 10.94 -18.83
C LYS A 59 -13.80 12.38 -18.51
N ASP A 60 -14.71 13.18 -17.97
CA ASP A 60 -14.45 14.54 -17.47
C ASP A 60 -14.09 14.56 -15.97
N SER A 61 -13.75 13.41 -15.37
CA SER A 61 -13.26 13.29 -13.99
C SER A 61 -11.77 13.62 -13.85
N GLY A 62 -11.22 13.49 -12.65
CA GLY A 62 -9.85 13.87 -12.33
C GLY A 62 -9.70 15.34 -11.96
N THR A 63 -10.79 16.01 -11.58
CA THR A 63 -10.77 17.46 -11.33
C THR A 63 -10.57 17.84 -9.88
N LEU A 64 -10.71 16.90 -8.94
CA LEU A 64 -10.51 17.17 -7.51
C LEU A 64 -9.03 17.15 -7.18
N SER A 65 -8.56 18.16 -6.46
CA SER A 65 -7.31 18.09 -5.70
C SER A 65 -7.40 17.04 -4.59
N THR A 66 -6.27 16.62 -4.03
CA THR A 66 -6.25 15.70 -2.88
C THR A 66 -7.08 16.21 -1.70
N ASN A 67 -7.03 17.52 -1.41
CA ASN A 67 -7.84 18.10 -0.33
C ASN A 67 -9.34 18.00 -0.63
N GLU A 68 -9.75 18.27 -1.87
CA GLU A 68 -11.14 18.11 -2.29
C GLU A 68 -11.58 16.64 -2.26
N CYS A 69 -10.70 15.68 -2.55
CA CYS A 69 -11.00 14.26 -2.34
C CYS A 69 -11.32 13.95 -0.87
N TYR A 70 -10.54 14.45 0.10
CA TYR A 70 -10.85 14.29 1.53
C TYR A 70 -12.20 14.92 1.89
N GLU A 71 -12.48 16.14 1.42
CA GLU A 71 -13.75 16.82 1.67
C GLU A 71 -14.95 16.01 1.14
N ILE A 72 -14.83 15.46 -0.08
CA ILE A 72 -15.88 14.65 -0.68
C ILE A 72 -16.01 13.30 0.03
N THR A 73 -14.92 12.64 0.40
CA THR A 73 -14.93 11.41 1.21
C THR A 73 -15.68 11.62 2.54
N ASN A 74 -15.36 12.67 3.30
CA ASN A 74 -16.04 13.02 4.55
C ASN A 74 -17.53 13.28 4.31
N LYS A 75 -17.88 13.98 3.23
CA LYS A 75 -19.29 14.26 2.87
C LYS A 75 -20.06 12.99 2.52
N ILE A 76 -19.45 12.05 1.79
CA ILE A 76 -20.08 10.76 1.44
C ILE A 76 -20.31 9.95 2.72
N ASN A 77 -19.31 9.85 3.60
CA ASN A 77 -19.42 9.16 4.88
C ASN A 77 -20.50 9.76 5.81
N GLN A 78 -20.62 11.09 5.89
CA GLN A 78 -21.72 11.73 6.63
C GLN A 78 -23.08 11.41 5.98
N THR A 79 -23.17 11.50 4.65
CA THR A 79 -24.41 11.21 3.91
C THR A 79 -24.88 9.77 4.13
N PHE A 80 -23.95 8.83 4.22
CA PHE A 80 -24.23 7.44 4.57
C PHE A 80 -24.88 7.31 5.94
N VAL A 81 -24.27 7.88 6.98
CA VAL A 81 -24.81 7.84 8.34
C VAL A 81 -26.21 8.45 8.37
N ASP A 82 -26.38 9.65 7.81
CA ASP A 82 -27.67 10.33 7.79
C ASP A 82 -28.74 9.51 7.06
N THR A 83 -28.40 8.93 5.90
CA THR A 83 -29.30 8.10 5.10
C THR A 83 -29.76 6.87 5.86
N VAL A 84 -28.82 6.15 6.50
CA VAL A 84 -29.15 4.94 7.25
C VAL A 84 -29.98 5.29 8.49
N ARG A 85 -29.60 6.32 9.27
CA ARG A 85 -30.32 6.74 10.48
C ARG A 85 -31.74 7.22 10.17
N ALA A 86 -31.94 7.92 9.06
CA ALA A 86 -33.26 8.41 8.63
C ALA A 86 -34.28 7.28 8.39
N THR A 87 -33.83 6.06 8.09
CA THR A 87 -34.75 4.92 7.94
C THR A 87 -35.34 4.45 9.28
N GLY A 88 -34.75 4.77 10.42
CA GLY A 88 -35.27 4.39 11.74
C GLY A 88 -35.27 2.87 12.02
N GLY A 89 -36.11 2.40 12.95
CA GLY A 89 -36.08 1.00 13.40
C GLY A 89 -34.75 0.64 14.04
N ASN A 90 -34.22 -0.56 13.82
CA ASN A 90 -32.91 -0.95 14.37
C ASN A 90 -31.77 -0.13 13.74
N ASN A 91 -31.97 0.43 12.55
CA ASN A 91 -30.97 1.29 11.92
C ASN A 91 -30.74 2.59 12.70
N SER A 92 -31.61 2.97 13.64
CA SER A 92 -31.35 4.10 14.55
C SER A 92 -30.23 3.82 15.56
N GLN A 93 -29.87 2.56 15.79
CA GLN A 93 -28.83 2.14 16.75
C GLN A 93 -27.83 1.11 16.18
N ARG A 94 -27.98 0.73 14.90
CA ARG A 94 -27.09 -0.19 14.20
C ARG A 94 -25.65 0.35 14.17
N PHE A 95 -24.67 -0.50 14.43
CA PHE A 95 -23.28 -0.15 14.20
C PHE A 95 -23.04 0.13 12.71
N LEU A 96 -22.36 1.23 12.41
CA LEU A 96 -22.00 1.63 11.05
C LEU A 96 -20.48 1.64 10.94
N LEU A 97 -19.98 0.91 9.95
CA LEU A 97 -18.58 0.87 9.59
C LEU A 97 -18.31 1.94 8.53
N ILE A 98 -17.41 2.87 8.86
CA ILE A 98 -17.08 4.03 8.04
C ILE A 98 -15.78 3.71 7.33
N ALA A 99 -15.82 3.66 5.99
CA ALA A 99 -14.64 3.45 5.19
C ALA A 99 -13.61 4.56 5.44
N GLY A 100 -12.37 4.16 5.73
CA GLY A 100 -11.21 5.02 5.73
C GLY A 100 -10.91 5.59 4.34
N TYR A 101 -10.01 6.55 4.24
CA TYR A 101 -9.56 7.08 2.96
C TYR A 101 -8.77 5.97 2.23
N GLY A 102 -9.30 5.49 1.11
CA GLY A 102 -8.75 4.38 0.33
C GLY A 102 -8.57 3.08 1.13
N THR A 103 -9.25 2.97 2.28
CA THR A 103 -8.99 1.98 3.35
C THR A 103 -7.51 1.86 3.75
N ASP A 104 -6.68 2.86 3.46
CA ASP A 104 -5.27 2.89 3.82
C ASP A 104 -5.09 3.53 5.21
N ILE A 105 -4.21 2.94 6.02
CA ILE A 105 -3.98 3.37 7.41
C ILE A 105 -3.50 4.81 7.48
N LYS A 106 -2.51 5.18 6.66
CA LYS A 106 -1.85 6.49 6.78
C LYS A 106 -2.77 7.62 6.38
N THR A 107 -3.41 7.48 5.23
CA THR A 107 -4.37 8.46 4.69
C THR A 107 -5.64 8.53 5.54
N THR A 108 -6.07 7.42 6.15
CA THR A 108 -7.16 7.45 7.15
C THR A 108 -6.74 8.14 8.44
N CYS A 109 -5.48 8.01 8.86
CA CYS A 109 -4.94 8.72 10.02
C CYS A 109 -4.60 10.19 9.75
N ASP A 110 -4.73 10.69 8.52
CA ASP A 110 -4.57 12.10 8.18
C ASP A 110 -5.63 12.96 8.88
N ASP A 111 -5.28 14.17 9.31
CA ASP A 111 -6.22 15.06 10.01
C ASP A 111 -7.32 15.62 9.10
N ARG A 112 -7.15 15.53 7.78
CA ARG A 112 -8.20 15.86 6.80
C ARG A 112 -9.32 14.82 6.77
N TYR A 113 -9.07 13.57 7.20
CA TYR A 113 -10.10 12.56 7.35
C TYR A 113 -10.84 12.77 8.68
N VAL A 114 -12.17 12.86 8.62
CA VAL A 114 -13.00 13.15 9.80
C VAL A 114 -14.12 12.12 9.91
N MET A 115 -14.19 11.45 11.06
CA MET A 115 -15.32 10.57 11.38
C MET A 115 -16.64 11.35 11.38
N PRO A 116 -17.72 10.81 10.80
CA PRO A 116 -18.99 11.52 10.71
C PRO A 116 -19.62 11.74 12.09
N SER A 117 -20.48 12.75 12.18
CA SER A 117 -21.38 12.91 13.30
C SER A 117 -22.50 11.87 13.24
N ASP A 118 -22.89 11.34 14.41
CA ASP A 118 -23.94 10.34 14.51
C ASP A 118 -24.97 10.75 15.58
N SER A 119 -26.24 10.55 15.25
CA SER A 119 -27.35 10.67 16.21
C SER A 119 -27.38 9.53 17.24
N ALA A 120 -26.75 8.39 16.92
CA ALA A 120 -26.58 7.27 17.82
C ALA A 120 -25.26 7.37 18.60
N GLN A 121 -25.29 7.04 19.88
CA GLN A 121 -24.12 7.12 20.74
C GLN A 121 -23.24 5.87 20.60
N ASN A 122 -21.94 6.06 20.34
CA ASN A 122 -20.93 5.00 20.30
C ASN A 122 -21.26 3.86 19.31
N LYS A 123 -21.77 4.22 18.10
CA LYS A 123 -22.17 3.27 17.05
C LYS A 123 -21.36 3.36 15.76
N LEU A 124 -20.29 4.15 15.73
CA LEU A 124 -19.40 4.24 14.57
C LEU A 124 -18.14 3.40 14.77
N LEU A 125 -17.73 2.74 13.70
CA LEU A 125 -16.51 1.97 13.57
C LEU A 125 -15.75 2.52 12.35
N VAL A 126 -14.42 2.40 12.32
CA VAL A 126 -13.60 2.76 11.14
C VAL A 126 -13.08 1.50 10.44
N SER A 127 -13.12 1.49 9.11
CA SER A 127 -12.62 0.41 8.25
C SER A 127 -11.30 0.79 7.61
N VAL A 128 -10.30 -0.08 7.73
CA VAL A 128 -9.01 -0.02 7.02
C VAL A 128 -8.60 -1.42 6.58
N HIS A 129 -7.73 -1.54 5.59
CA HIS A 129 -7.18 -2.80 5.09
C HIS A 129 -5.68 -2.86 5.35
N TYR A 130 -5.10 -4.07 5.35
CA TYR A 130 -3.66 -4.25 5.52
C TYR A 130 -3.08 -5.30 4.56
N TYR A 131 -2.23 -4.83 3.66
CA TYR A 131 -1.53 -5.65 2.66
C TYR A 131 -0.05 -5.25 2.52
N GLU A 132 0.61 -4.81 3.59
CA GLU A 132 2.01 -4.37 3.50
C GLU A 132 3.01 -5.44 3.99
N PRO A 133 4.07 -5.76 3.21
CA PRO A 133 4.39 -5.20 1.89
C PRO A 133 3.51 -5.81 0.77
N PHE A 134 2.99 -4.98 -0.14
CA PHE A 134 2.08 -5.43 -1.22
C PHE A 134 2.67 -6.53 -2.11
N SER A 135 3.98 -6.51 -2.32
CA SER A 135 4.72 -7.53 -3.08
C SER A 135 4.66 -8.92 -2.44
N TYR A 136 4.43 -9.02 -1.14
CA TYR A 136 4.20 -10.26 -0.40
C TYR A 136 2.71 -10.55 -0.19
N CYS A 137 1.92 -9.56 0.21
CA CYS A 137 0.53 -9.75 0.61
C CYS A 137 -0.46 -9.75 -0.56
N GLY A 138 -0.21 -8.95 -1.60
CA GLY A 138 -1.14 -8.68 -2.70
C GLY A 138 -0.72 -9.24 -4.06
N SER A 139 0.48 -9.80 -4.17
CA SER A 139 1.01 -10.32 -5.44
C SER A 139 1.91 -11.53 -5.25
N ALA A 140 2.41 -12.16 -6.32
CA ALA A 140 3.34 -13.29 -6.24
C ALA A 140 4.83 -12.88 -6.27
N SER A 141 5.14 -11.58 -6.25
CA SER A 141 6.50 -11.05 -6.47
C SER A 141 7.53 -11.46 -5.40
N LEU A 142 7.15 -11.45 -4.12
CA LEU A 142 7.98 -11.94 -3.02
C LEU A 142 7.42 -13.24 -2.46
N SER A 143 8.29 -14.22 -2.20
CA SER A 143 7.93 -15.51 -1.63
C SER A 143 8.01 -15.58 -0.11
N SER A 144 8.65 -14.60 0.53
CA SER A 144 9.05 -14.69 1.95
C SER A 144 8.89 -13.34 2.68
N TRP A 145 8.73 -13.41 4.00
CA TRP A 145 8.54 -12.27 4.91
C TRP A 145 9.26 -12.53 6.24
N GLY A 146 9.34 -11.54 7.14
CA GLY A 146 9.77 -11.77 8.54
C GLY A 146 11.15 -11.25 8.92
N THR A 147 11.65 -10.20 8.27
CA THR A 147 12.83 -9.46 8.75
C THR A 147 12.45 -8.52 9.89
N ILE A 148 13.44 -8.00 10.63
CA ILE A 148 13.23 -6.94 11.63
C ILE A 148 12.40 -5.78 11.04
N LYS A 149 12.76 -5.31 9.84
CA LYS A 149 12.05 -4.22 9.15
C LYS A 149 10.58 -4.55 8.90
N HIS A 150 10.30 -5.78 8.47
CA HIS A 150 8.94 -6.25 8.24
C HIS A 150 8.07 -6.18 9.52
N TYR A 151 8.59 -6.70 10.63
CA TYR A 151 7.91 -6.65 11.93
C TYR A 151 7.73 -5.23 12.43
N GLU A 152 8.79 -4.41 12.40
CA GLU A 152 8.74 -3.00 12.81
C GLU A 152 7.70 -2.24 11.99
N LYS A 153 7.64 -2.46 10.68
CA LYS A 153 6.71 -1.76 9.81
C LYS A 153 5.26 -2.12 10.09
N GLN A 154 4.96 -3.40 10.23
CA GLN A 154 3.61 -3.86 10.58
C GLN A 154 3.20 -3.28 11.95
N ASN A 155 4.07 -3.36 12.95
CA ASN A 155 3.82 -2.86 14.29
C ASN A 155 3.61 -1.33 14.31
N GLU A 156 4.42 -0.57 13.57
CA GLU A 156 4.29 0.88 13.42
C GLU A 156 2.93 1.25 12.83
N LEU A 157 2.57 0.67 11.69
CA LEU A 157 1.34 0.99 10.97
C LEU A 157 0.11 0.63 11.79
N LEU A 158 0.04 -0.58 12.36
CA LEU A 158 -1.13 -1.00 13.14
C LEU A 158 -1.28 -0.17 14.42
N LYS A 159 -0.17 0.29 15.03
CA LYS A 159 -0.22 1.20 16.17
C LYS A 159 -0.84 2.56 15.82
N MET A 160 -0.69 3.07 14.60
CA MET A 160 -1.28 4.37 14.21
C MET A 160 -2.80 4.39 14.39
N MET A 161 -3.47 3.25 14.20
CA MET A 161 -4.92 3.13 14.34
C MET A 161 -5.43 3.34 15.78
N THR A 162 -4.53 3.41 16.77
CA THR A 162 -4.89 3.82 18.14
C THR A 162 -5.49 5.22 18.18
N LYS A 163 -5.20 6.09 17.19
CA LYS A 163 -5.89 7.37 16.99
C LYS A 163 -7.42 7.24 17.09
N PHE A 164 -7.99 6.14 16.59
CA PHE A 164 -9.43 5.91 16.58
C PHE A 164 -9.94 5.22 17.84
N THR A 165 -9.22 4.21 18.36
CA THR A 165 -9.62 3.54 19.60
C THR A 165 -9.52 4.46 20.82
N ASP A 166 -8.49 5.31 20.90
CA ASP A 166 -8.35 6.34 21.93
C ASP A 166 -9.45 7.40 21.83
N ALA A 167 -9.98 7.64 20.63
CA ALA A 167 -11.13 8.51 20.39
C ALA A 167 -12.50 7.82 20.65
N GLY A 168 -12.50 6.53 21.01
CA GLY A 168 -13.71 5.77 21.34
C GLY A 168 -14.40 5.09 20.15
N TYR A 169 -13.76 5.05 18.99
CA TYR A 169 -14.25 4.31 17.82
C TYR A 169 -13.70 2.87 17.82
N GLY A 170 -14.51 1.91 17.41
CA GLY A 170 -13.99 0.58 17.09
C GLY A 170 -13.24 0.59 15.76
N VAL A 171 -12.21 -0.21 15.63
CA VAL A 171 -11.43 -0.37 14.38
C VAL A 171 -11.67 -1.78 13.85
N ILE A 172 -12.07 -1.87 12.58
CA ILE A 172 -12.14 -3.13 11.85
C ILE A 172 -11.08 -3.08 10.75
N PHE A 173 -10.19 -4.07 10.76
CA PHE A 173 -9.38 -4.38 9.60
C PHE A 173 -10.24 -5.23 8.67
N GLY A 174 -10.95 -4.56 7.75
CA GLY A 174 -11.95 -5.18 6.86
C GLY A 174 -11.35 -6.23 5.93
N GLU A 175 -10.06 -6.06 5.60
CA GLU A 175 -9.30 -7.01 4.83
C GLU A 175 -7.84 -7.07 5.32
N TYR A 176 -7.32 -8.29 5.39
CA TYR A 176 -5.90 -8.60 5.38
C TYR A 176 -5.71 -9.97 4.72
N ALA A 177 -4.58 -10.21 4.06
CA ALA A 177 -4.21 -11.55 3.62
C ALA A 177 -2.72 -11.64 3.26
N VAL A 178 -2.28 -12.88 3.04
CA VAL A 178 -1.06 -13.19 2.31
C VAL A 178 -1.45 -13.86 1.00
N ALA A 179 -0.97 -13.33 -0.13
CA ALA A 179 -1.17 -13.94 -1.44
C ALA A 179 -0.46 -15.31 -1.51
N LEU A 180 -1.00 -16.21 -2.33
CA LEU A 180 -0.30 -17.46 -2.63
C LEU A 180 0.89 -17.20 -3.58
N ASN A 181 1.81 -18.14 -3.63
CA ASN A 181 2.80 -18.19 -4.71
C ASN A 181 2.11 -18.37 -6.08
N GLY A 182 2.82 -18.08 -7.17
CA GLY A 182 2.31 -18.24 -8.53
C GLY A 182 1.87 -19.67 -8.89
N ASP A 183 2.41 -20.68 -8.19
CA ASP A 183 2.01 -22.09 -8.33
C ASP A 183 0.82 -22.50 -7.43
N GLY A 184 0.29 -21.56 -6.63
CA GLY A 184 -0.81 -21.77 -5.71
C GLY A 184 -0.42 -22.33 -4.34
N SER A 185 0.88 -22.48 -4.04
CA SER A 185 1.36 -22.84 -2.70
C SER A 185 1.31 -21.66 -1.72
N VAL A 186 1.26 -21.96 -0.42
CA VAL A 186 1.37 -20.94 0.64
C VAL A 186 2.81 -20.42 0.69
N LYS A 187 2.97 -19.12 0.93
CA LYS A 187 4.27 -18.45 1.01
C LYS A 187 5.01 -18.74 2.31
N ASP A 188 6.33 -18.65 2.26
CA ASP A 188 7.16 -18.75 3.45
C ASP A 188 6.77 -17.66 4.45
N ASN A 189 6.78 -17.99 5.74
CA ASN A 189 6.44 -17.08 6.85
C ASN A 189 5.00 -16.54 6.82
N THR A 190 4.07 -17.19 6.10
CA THR A 190 2.65 -16.80 6.11
C THR A 190 2.07 -16.81 7.53
N CYS A 191 2.38 -17.85 8.32
CA CYS A 191 1.93 -17.93 9.71
C CYS A 191 2.57 -16.84 10.59
N ASP A 192 3.84 -16.50 10.38
CA ASP A 192 4.51 -15.44 11.15
C ASP A 192 3.89 -14.07 10.90
N PHE A 193 3.62 -13.75 9.63
CA PHE A 193 2.91 -12.53 9.24
C PHE A 193 1.53 -12.45 9.88
N ILE A 194 0.73 -13.53 9.76
CA ILE A 194 -0.64 -13.56 10.28
C ILE A 194 -0.62 -13.49 11.80
N ASN A 195 0.29 -14.22 12.47
CA ASN A 195 0.36 -14.20 13.94
C ASN A 195 0.71 -12.81 14.46
N ASN A 196 1.73 -12.15 13.91
CA ASN A 196 2.12 -10.80 14.34
C ASN A 196 1.04 -9.76 14.02
N PHE A 197 0.33 -9.89 12.89
CA PHE A 197 -0.82 -9.05 12.57
C PHE A 197 -1.94 -9.22 13.62
N LEU A 198 -2.30 -10.46 13.94
CA LEU A 198 -3.35 -10.76 14.91
C LEU A 198 -2.94 -10.34 16.34
N ASP A 199 -1.67 -10.44 16.70
CA ASP A 199 -1.17 -9.93 17.98
C ASP A 199 -1.31 -8.41 18.10
N ASN A 200 -1.04 -7.67 17.03
CA ASN A 200 -1.32 -6.23 17.03
C ASN A 200 -2.83 -5.96 17.19
N CYS A 201 -3.69 -6.74 16.52
CA CYS A 201 -5.14 -6.62 16.69
C CYS A 201 -5.58 -6.91 18.13
N ASP A 202 -5.04 -7.94 18.75
CA ASP A 202 -5.32 -8.30 20.15
C ASP A 202 -4.84 -7.20 21.10
N LEU A 203 -3.60 -6.72 20.91
CA LEU A 203 -2.98 -5.66 21.73
C LEU A 203 -3.81 -4.36 21.72
N TYR A 204 -4.25 -3.94 20.54
CA TYR A 204 -4.94 -2.66 20.35
C TYR A 204 -6.46 -2.77 20.25
N ASN A 205 -7.02 -3.97 20.41
CA ASN A 205 -8.46 -4.27 20.37
C ASN A 205 -9.11 -3.92 19.02
N TYR A 206 -8.54 -4.44 17.94
CA TYR A 206 -9.07 -4.34 16.59
C TYR A 206 -9.78 -5.63 16.19
N CYS A 207 -10.75 -5.54 15.27
CA CYS A 207 -11.40 -6.71 14.67
C CYS A 207 -10.76 -7.04 13.31
N PRO A 208 -10.02 -8.15 13.16
CA PRO A 208 -9.43 -8.56 11.90
C PRO A 208 -10.37 -9.45 11.07
N VAL A 209 -10.55 -9.13 9.78
CA VAL A 209 -11.35 -9.93 8.84
C VAL A 209 -10.47 -10.41 7.69
N LEU A 210 -10.26 -11.74 7.61
CA LEU A 210 -9.42 -12.36 6.59
C LEU A 210 -10.07 -12.21 5.21
N TRP A 211 -9.31 -11.69 4.25
CA TRP A 211 -9.70 -11.71 2.84
C TRP A 211 -9.45 -13.10 2.24
N ASP A 212 -10.52 -13.82 1.91
CA ASP A 212 -10.43 -15.16 1.34
C ASP A 212 -11.38 -15.40 0.15
N CYS A 213 -10.77 -15.40 -1.04
CA CYS A 213 -11.40 -15.73 -2.31
C CYS A 213 -11.34 -17.22 -2.65
N SER A 214 -11.36 -18.12 -1.65
CA SER A 214 -11.02 -19.55 -1.75
C SER A 214 -9.53 -19.80 -2.00
N SER A 215 -8.67 -18.89 -1.54
CA SER A 215 -7.22 -19.04 -1.54
C SER A 215 -6.82 -20.00 -0.42
N LEU A 216 -7.08 -19.64 0.84
CA LEU A 216 -6.72 -20.41 2.02
C LEU A 216 -7.80 -21.43 2.39
N PHE A 217 -9.08 -21.03 2.50
CA PHE A 217 -10.18 -21.96 2.76
C PHE A 217 -10.85 -22.41 1.46
N LYS A 218 -10.69 -23.69 1.11
CA LYS A 218 -11.24 -24.29 -0.10
C LYS A 218 -12.71 -24.65 0.10
N ARG A 219 -13.61 -23.82 -0.44
CA ARG A 219 -15.08 -24.01 -0.35
C ARG A 219 -15.58 -25.31 -1.02
N SER A 220 -14.85 -25.84 -2.01
CA SER A 220 -15.21 -27.09 -2.70
C SER A 220 -14.97 -28.34 -1.85
N THR A 221 -13.97 -28.31 -0.97
CA THR A 221 -13.59 -29.42 -0.09
C THR A 221 -13.94 -29.16 1.38
N LEU A 222 -14.34 -27.93 1.71
CA LEU A 222 -14.60 -27.45 3.07
C LEU A 222 -13.39 -27.67 3.99
N SER A 223 -12.20 -27.38 3.47
CA SER A 223 -10.93 -27.59 4.17
C SER A 223 -9.98 -26.42 3.93
N TRP A 224 -9.02 -26.23 4.83
CA TRP A 224 -7.90 -25.33 4.60
C TRP A 224 -6.95 -25.91 3.56
N LEU A 225 -6.27 -25.01 2.83
CA LEU A 225 -5.20 -25.34 1.88
C LEU A 225 -3.96 -25.83 2.61
N ASP A 226 -3.69 -25.25 3.78
CA ASP A 226 -2.48 -25.46 4.56
C ASP A 226 -2.83 -25.76 6.03
N THR A 227 -2.16 -26.77 6.59
CA THR A 227 -2.46 -27.28 7.94
C THR A 227 -1.92 -26.38 9.04
N ASP A 228 -0.85 -25.61 8.78
CA ASP A 228 -0.26 -24.73 9.78
C ASP A 228 -1.11 -23.45 9.91
N VAL A 229 -1.58 -22.92 8.78
CA VAL A 229 -2.58 -21.83 8.76
C VAL A 229 -3.88 -22.26 9.46
N GLU A 230 -4.35 -23.49 9.20
CA GLU A 230 -5.51 -24.03 9.92
C GLU A 230 -5.28 -24.09 11.43
N ALA A 231 -4.12 -24.58 11.85
CA ALA A 231 -3.77 -24.71 13.26
C ALA A 231 -3.71 -23.34 13.95
N LEU A 232 -3.15 -22.32 13.28
CA LEU A 232 -3.10 -20.94 13.78
C LEU A 232 -4.51 -20.41 14.07
N TYR A 233 -5.42 -20.47 13.10
CA TYR A 233 -6.79 -19.96 13.31
C TYR A 233 -7.59 -20.76 14.34
N LYS A 234 -7.37 -22.08 14.43
CA LYS A 234 -7.97 -22.90 15.49
C LYS A 234 -7.48 -22.48 16.88
N ALA A 235 -6.18 -22.25 17.03
CA ALA A 235 -5.57 -21.82 18.29
C ALA A 235 -6.07 -20.43 18.73
N ARG A 236 -6.38 -19.55 17.77
CA ARG A 236 -6.94 -18.20 18.04
C ARG A 236 -8.47 -18.15 18.01
N SER A 237 -9.16 -19.29 17.95
CA SER A 237 -10.62 -19.30 17.96
C SER A 237 -11.17 -18.86 19.33
N TYR A 238 -12.38 -18.30 19.33
CA TYR A 238 -13.09 -17.92 20.55
C TYR A 238 -13.19 -19.09 21.55
N GLU A 239 -13.41 -20.32 21.07
CA GLU A 239 -13.47 -21.50 21.92
C GLU A 239 -12.12 -21.78 22.60
N ALA A 240 -11.01 -21.74 21.83
CA ALA A 240 -9.67 -21.98 22.35
C ALA A 240 -9.23 -20.92 23.37
N GLN A 241 -9.68 -19.67 23.20
CA GLN A 241 -9.32 -18.56 24.08
C GLN A 241 -10.39 -18.24 25.14
N SER A 242 -11.48 -19.02 25.22
CA SER A 242 -12.65 -18.74 26.08
C SER A 242 -12.37 -18.63 27.59
N SER A 243 -11.20 -19.07 28.04
CA SER A 243 -10.75 -18.99 29.43
C SER A 243 -9.84 -17.79 29.74
N LEU A 244 -9.38 -17.07 28.71
CA LEU A 244 -8.52 -15.91 28.84
C LEU A 244 -9.37 -14.64 28.99
N ASP A 245 -8.92 -13.73 29.85
CA ASP A 245 -9.45 -12.36 29.88
C ASP A 245 -8.70 -11.44 28.91
N ASP A 246 -9.32 -10.32 28.54
CA ASP A 246 -8.76 -9.34 27.59
C ASP A 246 -7.37 -8.84 28.02
N GLY A 247 -7.12 -8.71 29.33
CA GLY A 247 -5.81 -8.28 29.84
C GLY A 247 -4.72 -9.31 29.55
N THR A 248 -5.03 -10.58 29.77
CA THR A 248 -4.13 -11.71 29.49
C THR A 248 -3.87 -11.85 27.99
N ILE A 249 -4.91 -11.70 27.15
CA ILE A 249 -4.76 -11.72 25.69
C ILE A 249 -3.77 -10.64 25.22
N LYS A 250 -3.92 -9.40 25.73
CA LYS A 250 -3.02 -8.28 25.37
C LYS A 250 -1.59 -8.48 25.83
N GLU A 251 -1.37 -8.99 27.04
CA GLU A 251 0.00 -9.24 27.53
C GLU A 251 0.67 -10.39 26.79
N ASN A 252 -0.08 -11.45 26.42
CA ASN A 252 0.44 -12.52 25.58
C ASN A 252 0.83 -12.00 24.21
N ALA A 253 -0.06 -11.27 23.52
CA ALA A 253 0.21 -10.69 22.21
C ALA A 253 1.46 -9.80 22.23
N LYS A 254 1.60 -8.93 23.24
CA LYS A 254 2.78 -8.08 23.42
C LYS A 254 4.06 -8.88 23.60
N ALA A 255 4.02 -9.96 24.39
CA ALA A 255 5.17 -10.83 24.60
C ALA A 255 5.56 -11.61 23.34
N GLU A 256 4.57 -12.11 22.59
CA GLU A 256 4.74 -12.82 21.33
C GLU A 256 5.35 -11.91 20.25
N MET A 257 4.81 -10.70 20.06
CA MET A 257 5.38 -9.70 19.15
C MET A 257 6.83 -9.36 19.48
N ALA A 258 7.15 -9.17 20.77
CA ALA A 258 8.51 -8.87 21.20
C ALA A 258 9.47 -10.03 20.96
N ALA A 259 9.03 -11.27 21.18
CA ALA A 259 9.82 -12.47 20.92
C ALA A 259 10.04 -12.68 19.42
N ALA A 260 9.00 -12.49 18.60
CA ALA A 260 9.08 -12.62 17.15
C ALA A 260 10.04 -11.59 16.55
N LEU A 261 9.93 -10.32 16.96
CA LEU A 261 10.86 -9.26 16.54
C LEU A 261 12.30 -9.55 16.96
N ALA A 262 12.53 -10.06 18.18
CA ALA A 262 13.86 -10.40 18.66
C ALA A 262 14.49 -11.60 17.93
N ALA A 263 13.66 -12.50 17.38
CA ALA A 263 14.10 -13.65 16.61
C ALA A 263 14.26 -13.35 15.11
N ALA A 264 13.69 -12.24 14.63
CA ALA A 264 13.70 -11.86 13.22
C ALA A 264 15.13 -11.55 12.74
N PRO A 265 15.54 -12.05 11.56
CA PRO A 265 16.82 -11.68 10.96
C PRO A 265 16.80 -10.26 10.40
N GLU A 266 17.97 -9.66 10.22
CA GLU A 266 18.09 -8.39 9.48
C GLU A 266 17.74 -8.58 8.00
N SER A 267 18.19 -9.68 7.38
CA SER A 267 17.99 -10.01 5.96
C SER A 267 17.48 -11.44 5.79
N LEU A 268 16.65 -11.68 4.75
CA LEU A 268 16.20 -13.03 4.38
C LEU A 268 17.23 -13.78 3.51
N ASP A 269 18.16 -13.05 2.91
CA ASP A 269 19.25 -13.61 2.11
C ASP A 269 20.56 -13.43 2.87
N ASN A 270 21.11 -14.54 3.38
CA ASN A 270 22.30 -14.57 4.24
C ASN A 270 23.60 -14.05 3.57
N GLY A 271 23.57 -13.61 2.31
CA GLY A 271 24.69 -12.93 1.63
C GLY A 271 24.43 -11.49 1.22
N THR A 272 23.20 -10.99 1.37
CA THR A 272 22.76 -9.71 0.82
C THR A 272 22.36 -8.76 1.97
N PRO A 273 22.98 -7.57 2.09
CA PRO A 273 22.61 -6.60 3.12
C PRO A 273 21.13 -6.23 3.06
N ALA A 274 20.47 -6.04 4.20
CA ALA A 274 19.08 -5.56 4.26
C ALA A 274 18.93 -4.05 4.04
N GLY A 275 20.07 -3.37 3.86
CA GLY A 275 20.15 -1.98 3.45
C GLY A 275 21.56 -1.40 3.52
N ALA A 276 21.65 -0.11 3.25
CA ALA A 276 22.91 0.62 3.26
C ALA A 276 23.33 0.98 4.69
N ALA A 277 24.63 0.98 4.96
CA ALA A 277 25.15 1.56 6.20
C ALA A 277 24.87 3.07 6.23
N SER A 278 24.74 3.65 7.43
CA SER A 278 24.36 5.06 7.59
C SER A 278 25.35 6.06 6.99
N ASP A 279 26.60 5.64 6.78
CA ASP A 279 27.69 6.41 6.18
C ASP A 279 27.93 6.06 4.70
N GLU A 280 27.07 5.24 4.10
CA GLU A 280 27.14 4.87 2.69
C GLU A 280 25.95 5.41 1.91
N ALA A 281 26.21 5.79 0.66
CA ALA A 281 25.18 6.02 -0.34
C ALA A 281 25.28 4.95 -1.42
N ILE A 282 24.22 4.18 -1.60
CA ILE A 282 24.10 3.14 -2.62
C ILE A 282 23.03 3.59 -3.60
N ALA A 283 23.35 3.57 -4.89
CA ALA A 283 22.39 3.79 -5.96
C ALA A 283 21.83 2.45 -6.44
N TRP A 284 20.52 2.37 -6.61
CA TRP A 284 19.83 1.18 -7.10
C TRP A 284 18.59 1.55 -7.92
N LEU A 285 18.15 0.65 -8.80
CA LEU A 285 16.86 0.77 -9.45
C LEU A 285 15.79 0.14 -8.55
N MET A 286 14.75 0.89 -8.19
CA MET A 286 13.51 0.35 -7.66
C MET A 286 12.65 -0.15 -8.82
N PHE A 287 12.00 -1.31 -8.67
CA PHE A 287 11.24 -1.88 -9.78
C PHE A 287 10.01 -2.69 -9.32
N ASN A 288 8.85 -2.43 -9.93
CA ASN A 288 7.71 -3.35 -9.98
C ASN A 288 7.24 -3.52 -11.44
N SER A 289 7.02 -4.76 -11.86
CA SER A 289 6.40 -5.06 -13.15
C SER A 289 4.92 -4.68 -13.17
N ASN A 290 4.39 -4.46 -14.37
CA ASN A 290 3.01 -4.04 -14.60
C ASN A 290 1.97 -5.07 -14.10
N ASP A 291 2.35 -6.33 -14.06
CA ASP A 291 1.56 -7.45 -13.55
C ASP A 291 1.87 -7.82 -12.09
N TRP A 292 2.73 -7.05 -11.41
CA TRP A 292 3.16 -7.29 -10.02
C TRP A 292 3.79 -8.67 -9.78
N ASN A 293 4.38 -9.29 -10.80
CA ASN A 293 5.10 -10.57 -10.68
C ASN A 293 6.60 -10.43 -10.44
N VAL A 294 7.18 -9.25 -10.73
CA VAL A 294 8.59 -8.97 -10.54
C VAL A 294 8.75 -7.71 -9.70
N THR A 295 9.51 -7.80 -8.60
CA THR A 295 9.87 -6.68 -7.74
C THR A 295 11.35 -6.67 -7.40
N TYR A 296 11.91 -5.48 -7.17
CA TYR A 296 13.24 -5.31 -6.62
C TYR A 296 13.36 -4.02 -5.80
N SER A 297 13.69 -4.18 -4.51
CA SER A 297 14.08 -3.13 -3.55
C SER A 297 13.26 -1.83 -3.68
N VAL A 298 11.93 -1.95 -3.60
CA VAL A 298 11.02 -0.82 -3.81
C VAL A 298 10.85 0.00 -2.54
N GLY A 299 11.01 1.32 -2.67
CA GLY A 299 10.84 2.29 -1.58
C GLY A 299 12.09 3.14 -1.37
N ASP A 300 12.00 4.16 -0.53
CA ASP A 300 13.11 5.09 -0.28
C ASP A 300 14.23 4.51 0.60
N GLU A 301 14.05 3.28 1.10
CA GLU A 301 15.10 2.52 1.77
C GLU A 301 15.66 1.45 0.85
N TYR A 302 16.98 1.42 0.69
CA TYR A 302 17.66 0.33 -0.01
C TYR A 302 17.45 -0.97 0.78
N ASN A 303 16.90 -1.99 0.11
CA ASN A 303 16.77 -3.35 0.62
C ASN A 303 16.91 -4.37 -0.53
N PRO A 304 18.14 -4.70 -0.95
CA PRO A 304 18.39 -5.61 -2.08
C PRO A 304 18.00 -7.07 -1.78
N SER A 305 17.63 -7.39 -0.54
CA SER A 305 17.08 -8.71 -0.18
C SER A 305 15.59 -8.85 -0.54
N GLU A 306 14.85 -7.74 -0.68
CA GLU A 306 13.46 -7.72 -1.14
C GLU A 306 13.40 -7.75 -2.66
N LYS A 307 13.56 -8.94 -3.23
CA LYS A 307 13.55 -9.15 -4.67
C LYS A 307 12.87 -10.44 -5.06
N THR A 308 12.33 -10.45 -6.28
CA THR A 308 11.90 -11.69 -6.93
C THR A 308 13.11 -12.60 -7.20
N GLU A 309 12.91 -13.91 -7.04
CA GLU A 309 13.95 -14.90 -7.31
C GLU A 309 14.48 -14.79 -8.75
N GLY A 310 15.80 -14.90 -8.90
CA GLY A 310 16.49 -14.86 -10.19
C GLY A 310 16.92 -13.47 -10.65
N ILE A 311 16.46 -12.39 -10.03
CA ILE A 311 16.96 -11.04 -10.36
C ILE A 311 18.45 -10.93 -10.01
N VAL A 312 19.23 -10.46 -10.99
CA VAL A 312 20.61 -10.04 -10.79
C VAL A 312 20.65 -8.51 -10.88
N ALA A 313 21.09 -7.86 -9.81
CA ALA A 313 21.20 -6.41 -9.73
C ALA A 313 22.66 -5.98 -9.68
N GLU A 314 22.97 -4.87 -10.36
CA GLU A 314 24.21 -4.13 -10.20
C GLU A 314 23.89 -2.79 -9.54
N ASP A 315 23.98 -2.76 -8.21
CA ASP A 315 23.89 -1.54 -7.42
C ASP A 315 25.28 -0.95 -7.18
N VAL A 316 25.37 0.37 -7.03
CA VAL A 316 26.67 1.06 -7.00
C VAL A 316 26.80 1.97 -5.80
N LYS A 317 27.94 1.88 -5.11
CA LYS A 317 28.29 2.82 -4.05
C LYS A 317 28.68 4.17 -4.65
N ILE A 318 27.98 5.22 -4.25
CA ILE A 318 28.28 6.60 -4.59
C ILE A 318 29.44 7.09 -3.70
N THR A 319 30.47 7.61 -4.35
CA THR A 319 31.72 8.05 -3.71
C THR A 319 31.98 9.55 -3.88
N GLY A 320 31.10 10.26 -4.59
CA GLY A 320 31.21 11.69 -4.84
C GLY A 320 30.52 12.07 -6.14
N GLU A 321 30.95 13.19 -6.71
CA GLU A 321 30.58 13.59 -8.06
C GLU A 321 31.15 12.59 -9.08
N GLY A 322 30.34 12.15 -10.04
CA GLY A 322 30.79 11.22 -11.06
C GLY A 322 29.67 10.66 -11.94
N THR A 323 30.06 9.76 -12.86
CA THR A 323 29.15 8.99 -13.69
C THR A 323 29.06 7.57 -13.17
N TYR A 324 27.84 7.10 -12.97
CA TYR A 324 27.53 5.80 -12.38
C TYR A 324 26.56 5.04 -13.28
N THR A 325 26.59 3.72 -13.20
CA THR A 325 25.63 2.84 -13.89
C THR A 325 25.06 1.86 -12.89
N VAL A 326 23.74 1.71 -12.92
CA VAL A 326 22.99 0.66 -12.22
C VAL A 326 22.25 -0.20 -13.22
N SER A 327 22.00 -1.47 -12.89
CA SER A 327 21.25 -2.37 -13.78
C SER A 327 20.46 -3.45 -13.05
N LEU A 328 19.41 -3.94 -13.70
CA LEU A 328 18.67 -5.14 -13.32
C LEU A 328 18.61 -6.08 -14.53
N ASP A 329 18.93 -7.36 -14.31
CA ASP A 329 18.76 -8.46 -15.25
C ASP A 329 17.67 -9.40 -14.74
N PHE A 330 16.62 -9.54 -15.54
CA PHE A 330 15.44 -10.37 -15.28
C PHE A 330 15.48 -11.71 -16.01
N SER A 331 16.52 -12.00 -16.80
CA SER A 331 16.58 -13.18 -17.67
C SER A 331 16.51 -14.53 -16.94
N LYS A 332 16.78 -14.54 -15.63
CA LYS A 332 16.73 -15.72 -14.77
C LYS A 332 15.50 -15.77 -13.84
N THR A 333 14.59 -14.79 -13.92
CA THR A 333 13.31 -14.90 -13.21
C THR A 333 12.48 -16.03 -13.79
N GLY A 334 11.42 -16.46 -13.09
CA GLY A 334 10.56 -17.56 -13.55
C GLY A 334 10.00 -17.37 -14.98
N ALA A 335 9.69 -16.13 -15.37
CA ALA A 335 9.25 -15.79 -16.73
C ALA A 335 10.41 -15.46 -17.69
N GLY A 336 11.61 -15.16 -17.16
CA GLY A 336 12.77 -14.68 -17.91
C GLY A 336 12.66 -13.21 -18.37
N TYR A 337 11.66 -12.48 -17.87
CA TYR A 337 11.45 -11.06 -18.13
C TYR A 337 10.55 -10.45 -17.05
N ALA A 338 10.51 -9.12 -16.98
CA ALA A 338 9.46 -8.34 -16.33
C ALA A 338 8.46 -7.84 -17.37
N ASN A 339 7.16 -7.98 -17.10
CA ASN A 339 6.12 -7.42 -17.96
C ASN A 339 6.02 -5.91 -17.73
N SER A 340 6.66 -5.12 -18.60
CA SER A 340 6.76 -3.67 -18.50
C SER A 340 7.04 -3.19 -17.06
N THR A 341 6.52 -2.04 -16.65
CA THR A 341 6.64 -1.53 -15.29
C THR A 341 5.42 -0.73 -14.86
N VAL A 342 4.94 -0.97 -13.64
CA VAL A 342 3.99 -0.08 -12.95
C VAL A 342 4.72 0.96 -12.10
N PHE A 343 5.96 0.66 -11.71
CA PHE A 343 6.83 1.53 -10.93
C PHE A 343 8.30 1.27 -11.24
N CYS A 344 9.04 2.32 -11.60
CA CYS A 344 10.49 2.27 -11.67
C CYS A 344 11.09 3.61 -11.28
N ALA A 345 12.13 3.60 -10.46
CA ALA A 345 12.86 4.80 -10.06
C ALA A 345 14.32 4.47 -9.77
N LEU A 346 15.20 5.46 -9.89
CA LEU A 346 16.53 5.43 -9.30
C LEU A 346 16.45 5.98 -7.88
N GLY A 347 16.93 5.22 -6.90
CA GLY A 347 17.14 5.67 -5.52
C GLY A 347 18.63 5.79 -5.22
N ILE A 348 19.00 6.72 -4.35
CA ILE A 348 20.34 6.85 -3.75
C ILE A 348 20.16 6.98 -2.24
N SER A 349 20.58 5.95 -1.50
CA SER A 349 20.37 5.85 -0.06
C SER A 349 21.23 6.90 0.62
N ASN A 350 20.70 7.53 1.67
CA ASN A 350 21.39 8.62 2.37
C ASN A 350 21.88 9.76 1.45
N GLY A 351 21.41 9.85 0.20
CA GLY A 351 21.88 10.81 -0.80
C GLY A 351 21.71 12.25 -0.35
N GLU A 352 20.56 12.58 0.25
CA GLU A 352 20.31 13.92 0.79
C GLU A 352 21.15 14.23 2.05
N LEU A 353 21.57 13.19 2.78
CA LEU A 353 22.38 13.34 4.00
C LEU A 353 23.86 13.53 3.68
N LEU A 354 24.37 12.76 2.72
CA LEU A 354 25.79 12.71 2.36
C LEU A 354 26.14 13.68 1.22
N TYR A 355 25.20 13.95 0.33
CA TYR A 355 25.35 14.79 -0.86
C TYR A 355 24.17 15.77 -1.03
N PRO A 356 23.92 16.64 -0.04
CA PRO A 356 22.74 17.50 -0.02
C PRO A 356 22.66 18.38 -1.28
N GLY A 357 21.49 18.37 -1.93
CA GLY A 357 21.22 19.20 -3.12
C GLY A 357 21.87 18.71 -4.41
N TYR A 358 22.50 17.53 -4.42
CA TYR A 358 22.99 16.93 -5.67
C TYR A 358 21.84 16.56 -6.60
N ILE A 359 22.10 16.56 -7.90
CA ILE A 359 21.17 16.22 -8.97
C ILE A 359 21.62 14.95 -9.69
N ILE A 360 20.64 14.22 -10.18
CA ILE A 360 20.78 13.08 -11.08
C ILE A 360 20.49 13.56 -12.49
N ASN A 361 21.47 13.42 -13.37
CA ASN A 361 21.30 13.66 -14.80
C ASN A 361 21.41 12.35 -15.57
N VAL A 362 20.39 12.02 -16.35
CA VAL A 362 20.40 10.81 -17.18
C VAL A 362 21.39 10.97 -18.33
N VAL A 363 22.32 10.03 -18.45
CA VAL A 363 23.25 9.92 -19.60
C VAL A 363 22.69 8.96 -20.64
N ASP A 364 22.26 7.77 -20.21
CA ASP A 364 21.66 6.76 -21.08
C ASP A 364 20.77 5.84 -20.25
N LEU A 365 19.55 5.58 -20.75
CA LEU A 365 18.65 4.56 -20.22
C LEU A 365 18.54 3.47 -21.27
N GLN A 366 18.91 2.23 -20.91
CA GLN A 366 18.82 1.09 -21.81
C GLN A 366 17.74 0.12 -21.36
N ILE A 367 16.96 -0.34 -22.33
CA ILE A 367 15.99 -1.43 -22.19
C ILE A 367 16.41 -2.54 -23.13
N ASN A 368 16.61 -3.76 -22.59
CA ASN A 368 17.08 -4.92 -23.33
C ASN A 368 18.38 -4.66 -24.12
N GLY A 369 19.30 -3.90 -23.51
CA GLY A 369 20.60 -3.53 -24.08
C GLY A 369 20.55 -2.49 -25.21
N LYS A 370 19.44 -1.77 -25.38
CA LYS A 370 19.30 -0.69 -26.37
C LYS A 370 18.92 0.61 -25.68
N SER A 371 19.57 1.71 -26.07
CA SER A 371 19.19 3.06 -25.62
C SER A 371 17.72 3.34 -25.94
N TYR A 372 17.01 3.84 -24.94
CA TYR A 372 15.60 4.17 -24.99
C TYR A 372 15.43 5.70 -25.04
N PRO A 373 14.73 6.25 -26.05
CA PRO A 373 14.48 7.69 -26.12
C PRO A 373 13.47 8.11 -25.05
N LEU A 374 13.85 9.01 -24.15
CA LEU A 374 12.98 9.48 -23.07
C LEU A 374 11.76 10.24 -23.64
N VAL A 375 10.60 10.06 -23.03
CA VAL A 375 9.34 10.74 -23.43
C VAL A 375 9.05 12.01 -22.62
N ALA A 376 9.82 12.27 -21.56
CA ALA A 376 9.77 13.48 -20.75
C ALA A 376 11.14 13.75 -20.11
N GLU A 377 11.38 14.98 -19.66
CA GLU A 377 12.62 15.30 -18.94
C GLU A 377 12.58 14.73 -17.51
N PRO A 378 13.66 14.10 -17.03
CA PRO A 378 13.74 13.61 -15.66
C PRO A 378 13.92 14.77 -14.66
N TYR A 379 13.55 14.53 -13.41
CA TYR A 379 13.87 15.42 -12.30
C TYR A 379 14.34 14.64 -11.07
N THR A 380 15.20 15.28 -10.27
CA THR A 380 15.63 14.74 -8.97
C THR A 380 14.71 15.24 -7.88
N THR A 381 14.36 14.40 -6.91
CA THR A 381 13.49 14.73 -5.78
C THR A 381 13.90 13.95 -4.52
N THR A 382 13.19 14.18 -3.42
CA THR A 382 13.23 13.35 -2.21
C THR A 382 11.86 13.37 -1.56
N ASP A 383 11.42 12.23 -1.02
CA ASP A 383 10.13 12.13 -0.31
C ASP A 383 10.33 12.13 1.22
N ASP A 384 11.48 11.63 1.69
CA ASP A 384 11.80 11.44 3.12
C ASP A 384 12.95 12.34 3.62
N LYS A 385 13.54 13.16 2.72
CA LYS A 385 14.72 14.00 2.97
C LYS A 385 15.98 13.21 3.32
N LYS A 386 16.03 11.92 2.99
CA LYS A 386 17.20 11.06 3.16
C LYS A 386 17.61 10.42 1.85
N CYS A 387 16.68 9.76 1.16
CA CYS A 387 16.90 9.16 -0.15
C CYS A 387 16.77 10.22 -1.24
N THR A 388 17.76 10.31 -2.12
CA THR A 388 17.63 11.05 -3.37
C THR A 388 16.97 10.14 -4.41
N ARG A 389 15.92 10.61 -5.08
CA ARG A 389 15.14 9.82 -6.03
C ARG A 389 15.03 10.50 -7.39
N MET A 390 14.98 9.72 -8.45
CA MET A 390 14.53 10.13 -9.79
C MET A 390 13.55 9.09 -10.32
N ASN A 391 12.31 9.48 -10.60
CA ASN A 391 11.32 8.57 -11.18
C ASN A 391 11.68 8.26 -12.65
N ILE A 392 11.62 6.98 -13.01
CA ILE A 392 11.66 6.53 -14.41
C ILE A 392 10.23 6.32 -14.91
N TYR A 393 9.41 5.65 -14.11
CA TYR A 393 7.98 5.50 -14.33
C TYR A 393 7.24 5.50 -12.99
N ASN A 394 6.41 6.51 -12.76
CA ASN A 394 5.54 6.59 -11.59
C ASN A 394 4.24 7.32 -11.96
N ALA A 395 3.24 6.56 -12.39
CA ALA A 395 1.95 7.12 -12.83
C ALA A 395 1.09 7.65 -11.67
N TRP A 396 1.45 7.36 -10.41
CA TRP A 396 0.71 7.87 -9.23
C TRP A 396 1.08 9.31 -8.90
N VAL A 397 2.26 9.79 -9.32
CA VAL A 397 2.63 11.19 -9.18
C VAL A 397 1.88 12.02 -10.23
N LYS A 398 0.92 12.82 -9.79
CA LYS A 398 0.08 13.65 -10.66
C LYS A 398 0.59 15.09 -10.82
N SER A 399 1.52 15.51 -9.98
CA SER A 399 2.14 16.83 -10.02
C SER A 399 3.61 16.74 -9.63
N VAL A 400 4.45 17.58 -10.24
CA VAL A 400 5.87 17.70 -9.90
C VAL A 400 6.01 18.08 -8.41
N PRO A 401 6.77 17.32 -7.60
CA PRO A 401 6.98 17.62 -6.19
C PRO A 401 7.63 19.00 -5.98
N ALA A 402 7.39 19.60 -4.82
CA ALA A 402 7.98 20.91 -4.49
C ALA A 402 9.51 20.85 -4.36
N GLU A 403 10.03 19.67 -4.02
CA GLU A 403 11.44 19.34 -3.85
C GLU A 403 12.15 18.99 -5.17
N ALA A 404 11.41 18.98 -6.29
CA ALA A 404 11.95 18.65 -7.60
C ALA A 404 13.01 19.65 -8.05
N ARG A 405 14.10 19.13 -8.64
CA ARG A 405 15.22 19.92 -9.14
C ARG A 405 15.86 19.29 -10.38
N THR A 406 16.36 20.15 -11.27
CA THR A 406 17.07 19.84 -12.51
C THR A 406 18.38 20.64 -12.57
N GLU A 407 19.24 20.37 -13.56
CA GLU A 407 20.51 21.10 -13.71
C GLU A 407 20.33 22.60 -14.01
N ASP A 408 19.30 22.95 -14.77
CA ASP A 408 19.02 24.32 -15.20
C ASP A 408 17.92 25.01 -14.37
N GLY A 409 17.28 24.27 -13.46
CA GLY A 409 16.17 24.74 -12.65
C GLY A 409 14.84 24.85 -13.41
N ASP A 410 14.77 24.43 -14.68
CA ASP A 410 13.54 24.41 -15.45
C ASP A 410 12.73 23.13 -15.16
N LEU A 411 11.52 23.30 -14.62
CA LEU A 411 10.59 22.23 -14.31
C LEU A 411 9.41 22.17 -15.30
N SER A 412 9.43 22.96 -16.37
CA SER A 412 8.29 23.09 -17.29
C SER A 412 8.06 21.87 -18.18
N ALA A 413 9.11 21.08 -18.42
CA ALA A 413 9.10 19.90 -19.29
C ALA A 413 9.31 18.58 -18.54
N VAL A 414 9.45 18.62 -17.21
CA VAL A 414 9.77 17.43 -16.43
C VAL A 414 8.53 16.57 -16.19
N GLY A 415 8.74 15.26 -16.09
CA GLY A 415 7.66 14.29 -15.86
C GLY A 415 8.08 13.14 -14.95
N PRO A 416 7.14 12.55 -14.20
CA PRO A 416 7.40 11.38 -13.37
C PRO A 416 7.45 10.07 -14.19
N CYS A 417 7.09 10.11 -15.46
CA CYS A 417 7.18 9.01 -16.41
C CYS A 417 8.02 9.47 -17.60
N ILE A 418 9.28 9.06 -17.64
CA ILE A 418 10.23 9.37 -18.72
C ILE A 418 10.30 8.23 -19.75
N VAL A 419 9.54 7.15 -19.55
CA VAL A 419 9.34 6.04 -20.48
C VAL A 419 7.86 5.81 -20.75
N ASP A 420 7.53 5.23 -21.90
CA ASP A 420 6.17 4.78 -22.21
C ASP A 420 5.99 3.31 -21.81
N ASN A 421 5.22 3.06 -20.75
CA ASN A 421 4.89 1.72 -20.25
C ASN A 421 4.25 0.85 -21.35
N GLU A 422 3.43 1.40 -22.25
CA GLU A 422 2.79 0.61 -23.30
C GLU A 422 3.81 0.09 -24.35
N GLU A 423 4.95 0.76 -24.51
CA GLU A 423 5.98 0.40 -25.48
C GLU A 423 7.08 -0.52 -24.95
N LEU A 424 7.28 -0.60 -23.62
CA LEU A 424 8.39 -1.37 -23.03
C LEU A 424 8.24 -2.89 -23.26
N GLY A 425 7.01 -3.41 -23.27
CA GLY A 425 6.73 -4.82 -23.48
C GLY A 425 7.45 -5.72 -22.46
N ASN A 426 8.13 -6.77 -22.93
CA ASN A 426 8.90 -7.66 -22.06
C ASN A 426 10.33 -7.12 -21.85
N ILE A 427 10.67 -6.81 -20.60
CA ILE A 427 11.97 -6.30 -20.20
C ILE A 427 12.81 -7.46 -19.67
N THR A 428 13.84 -7.87 -20.40
CA THR A 428 14.86 -8.83 -19.94
C THR A 428 15.97 -8.15 -19.16
N SER A 429 16.25 -6.88 -19.44
CA SER A 429 17.18 -6.07 -18.66
C SER A 429 16.88 -4.58 -18.76
N ILE A 430 17.20 -3.84 -17.70
CA ILE A 430 17.17 -2.38 -17.64
C ILE A 430 18.50 -1.88 -17.07
N SER A 431 19.07 -0.83 -17.65
CA SER A 431 20.27 -0.19 -17.13
C SER A 431 20.15 1.32 -17.25
N LEU A 432 20.57 2.04 -16.22
CA LEU A 432 20.61 3.49 -16.19
C LEU A 432 22.03 3.95 -15.91
N THR A 433 22.60 4.70 -16.85
CA THR A 433 23.82 5.48 -16.65
C THR A 433 23.44 6.93 -16.37
N PHE A 434 23.98 7.50 -15.30
CA PHE A 434 23.65 8.85 -14.85
C PHE A 434 24.89 9.57 -14.31
N GLU A 435 24.91 10.90 -14.42
CA GLU A 435 25.80 11.75 -13.64
C GLU A 435 25.14 12.09 -12.30
N TYR A 436 25.90 12.02 -11.22
CA TYR A 436 25.51 12.54 -9.92
C TYR A 436 26.45 13.67 -9.54
N LYS A 437 25.93 14.89 -9.39
CA LYS A 437 26.75 16.11 -9.23
C LYS A 437 26.03 17.20 -8.43
N PRO A 438 26.72 18.21 -7.89
CA PRO A 438 26.05 19.34 -7.23
C PRO A 438 25.03 20.04 -8.15
N GLY A 439 23.83 20.31 -7.63
CA GLY A 439 22.88 21.22 -8.28
C GLY A 439 23.40 22.66 -8.31
N LYS A 440 22.92 23.47 -9.25
CA LYS A 440 23.31 24.89 -9.38
C LYS A 440 22.39 25.82 -8.62
#